data_AF-Q93WW5-F1
#
_entry.id   AF-Q93WW5-F1
#
_cell.length_a   1.000
_cell.length_b   1.000
_cell.length_c   1.000
_cell.angle_alpha   90.00
_cell.angle_beta   90.00
_cell.angle_gamma   90.00
#
_symmetry.space_group_name_H-M   'P 1'
#
loop_
_entity.id
_entity.type
_entity.pdbx_description
1 polymer ?
#
loop_
_entity_poly.entity_id
_entity_poly.type
_entity_poly.pdbx_seq_one_letter_code
_entity_poly.pdbx_strand_id
1 'polypeptide(L)'
;TVMQGNSLGLSDYAYSFPLPATVLGSLDSQNVSLYVNTTRKPTANIQKTQVVNDPAAPYVVSFSSRGPNPITSDILKPDLTAPGVDILAAWSPIASMSTYAGDERSVPYNIISGTSMSCPHASGAAAYVKSFHPTWSPAAIKSALMTTAHRMNSTSNSDAEFAYGAGQINPIAALNPGLIYDADESDYVRMLCGQGYSTGNLQLVTGDNSSCTSTNNGTVWDLNYPSFTLSVDSGRTFSQFFNRTVTNVGSPSSS
;
A
#
# COMPACT_ATOMS: atom_id res chain seq x y z
N THR A 1 -13.94 13.00 16.68
CA THR A 1 -14.01 12.06 15.56
C THR A 1 -14.13 10.63 16.07
N VAL A 2 -15.31 10.26 16.52
CA VAL A 2 -15.68 8.85 16.65
C VAL A 2 -16.20 8.43 15.29
N MET A 3 -15.67 7.35 14.73
CA MET A 3 -16.17 6.79 13.50
C MET A 3 -16.60 5.35 13.74
N GLN A 4 -17.86 5.19 14.13
CA GLN A 4 -18.51 3.90 14.03
C GLN A 4 -20.00 4.15 13.91
N GLY A 5 -20.40 4.53 12.69
CA GLY A 5 -21.75 4.27 12.25
C GLY A 5 -21.79 2.85 11.70
N ASN A 6 -22.39 1.94 12.45
CA ASN A 6 -22.37 0.52 12.17
C ASN A 6 -23.38 0.18 11.06
N SER A 7 -23.17 0.71 9.85
CA SER A 7 -23.88 0.33 8.62
C SER A 7 -23.49 1.23 7.45
N LEU A 8 -23.09 0.57 6.35
CA LEU A 8 -23.21 1.08 4.97
C LEU A 8 -22.60 2.46 4.73
N GLY A 9 -21.27 2.47 4.62
CA GLY A 9 -20.50 3.50 3.92
C GLY A 9 -20.45 4.86 4.61
N LEU A 10 -19.24 5.32 4.94
CA LEU A 10 -18.71 6.56 4.34
C LEU A 10 -17.38 7.03 4.94
N SER A 11 -16.84 6.38 5.96
CA SER A 11 -15.45 6.66 6.28
C SER A 11 -14.83 5.55 7.12
N ASP A 12 -13.79 4.95 6.57
CA ASP A 12 -12.89 3.97 7.17
C ASP A 12 -11.58 4.60 7.66
N TYR A 13 -11.56 5.94 7.82
CA TYR A 13 -10.44 6.75 8.32
C TYR A 13 -10.90 8.12 8.85
N ALA A 14 -10.31 8.61 9.93
CA ALA A 14 -10.79 9.82 10.60
C ALA A 14 -10.43 11.13 9.88
N TYR A 15 -11.28 12.14 10.08
CA TYR A 15 -11.04 13.54 9.71
C TYR A 15 -10.94 14.47 10.92
N SER A 16 -10.09 15.49 10.79
CA SER A 16 -9.97 16.60 11.75
C SER A 16 -10.76 17.81 11.26
N PHE A 17 -11.72 18.26 12.06
CA PHE A 17 -12.56 19.42 11.76
C PHE A 17 -12.21 20.62 12.66
N PRO A 18 -12.37 21.88 12.19
CA PRO A 18 -12.11 23.08 12.97
C PRO A 18 -13.09 23.26 14.14
N LEU A 19 -14.30 22.70 14.00
CA LEU A 19 -15.35 22.73 15.01
C LEU A 19 -15.65 21.32 15.54
N PRO A 20 -16.26 21.18 16.73
CA PRO A 20 -16.76 19.88 17.20
C PRO A 20 -17.72 19.25 16.18
N ALA A 21 -17.31 18.13 15.61
CA ALA A 21 -18.04 17.45 14.55
C ALA A 21 -17.85 15.92 14.62
N THR A 22 -18.81 15.21 14.03
CA THR A 22 -18.77 13.76 13.84
C THR A 22 -19.39 13.42 12.50
N VAL A 23 -18.85 12.39 11.84
CA VAL A 23 -19.44 11.82 10.62
C VAL A 23 -20.27 10.61 11.04
N LEU A 24 -21.51 10.55 10.58
CA LEU A 24 -22.44 9.48 10.90
C LEU A 24 -22.63 8.57 9.68
N GLY A 25 -22.80 7.27 9.93
CA GLY A 25 -23.23 6.33 8.90
C GLY A 25 -24.65 6.62 8.43
N SER A 26 -25.08 5.96 7.34
CA SER A 26 -26.40 6.20 6.76
C SER A 26 -27.56 5.94 7.73
N LEU A 27 -27.53 4.82 8.49
CA LEU A 27 -28.59 4.51 9.45
C LEU A 27 -28.63 5.50 10.62
N ASP A 28 -27.48 5.87 11.19
CA ASP A 28 -27.43 6.83 12.29
C ASP A 28 -27.89 8.22 11.82
N SER A 29 -27.53 8.61 10.60
CA SER A 29 -28.01 9.86 9.99
C SER A 29 -29.53 9.88 9.84
N GLN A 30 -30.14 8.76 9.44
CA GLN A 30 -31.60 8.61 9.37
C GLN A 30 -32.24 8.70 10.76
N ASN A 31 -31.67 8.02 11.76
CA ASN A 31 -32.15 8.06 13.14
C ASN A 31 -32.09 9.47 13.73
N VAL A 32 -30.99 10.20 13.48
CA VAL A 32 -30.85 11.60 13.91
C VAL A 32 -31.87 12.50 13.20
N SER A 33 -32.07 12.34 11.89
CA SER A 33 -33.08 13.10 11.13
C SER A 33 -34.50 12.85 11.67
N LEU A 34 -34.83 11.59 11.97
CA LEU A 34 -36.10 11.23 12.60
C LEU A 34 -36.25 11.87 13.99
N TYR A 35 -35.22 11.82 14.81
CA TYR A 35 -35.21 12.43 16.15
C TYR A 35 -35.48 13.94 16.09
N VAL A 36 -34.83 14.65 15.16
CA VAL A 36 -35.02 16.09 14.95
C VAL A 36 -36.45 16.41 14.55
N ASN A 37 -37.05 15.63 13.65
CA ASN A 37 -38.40 15.89 13.14
C ASN A 37 -39.52 15.54 14.14
N THR A 38 -39.27 14.62 15.08
CA THR A 38 -40.28 14.12 16.03
C THR A 38 -40.21 14.78 17.40
N THR A 39 -39.17 15.58 17.68
CA THR A 39 -38.93 16.19 19.00
C THR A 39 -39.07 17.71 18.92
N ARG A 40 -39.89 18.33 19.79
CA ARG A 40 -40.11 19.80 19.76
C ARG A 40 -38.85 20.64 20.02
N LYS A 41 -37.88 20.14 20.78
CA LYS A 41 -36.64 20.83 21.15
C LYS A 41 -35.49 19.80 21.19
N PRO A 42 -35.01 19.34 20.03
CA PRO A 42 -33.96 18.33 20.00
C PRO A 42 -32.66 18.91 20.55
N THR A 43 -31.93 18.11 21.33
CA THR A 43 -30.60 18.46 21.87
C THR A 43 -29.65 17.30 21.63
N ALA A 44 -28.37 17.59 21.44
CA ALA A 44 -27.34 16.57 21.22
C ALA A 44 -26.00 17.03 21.82
N ASN A 45 -25.13 16.07 22.12
CA ASN A 45 -23.78 16.32 22.62
C ASN A 45 -22.78 15.53 21.78
N ILE A 46 -21.78 16.23 21.23
CA ILE A 46 -20.65 15.61 20.53
C ILE A 46 -19.51 15.44 21.52
N GLN A 47 -19.24 14.19 21.89
CA GLN A 47 -18.17 13.85 22.82
C GLN A 47 -16.78 13.90 22.14
N LYS A 48 -15.74 13.92 22.97
CA LYS A 48 -14.35 13.77 22.51
C LYS A 48 -14.14 12.42 21.82
N THR A 49 -13.24 12.39 20.82
CA THR A 49 -12.78 11.15 20.17
C THR A 49 -12.33 10.10 21.17
N GLN A 50 -12.67 8.84 20.91
CA GLN A 50 -12.18 7.67 21.61
C GLN A 50 -11.58 6.68 20.60
N VAL A 51 -10.61 5.89 21.05
CA VAL A 51 -10.00 4.82 20.26
C VAL A 51 -10.80 3.54 20.50
N VAL A 52 -11.09 2.81 19.43
CA VAL A 52 -11.79 1.53 19.47
C VAL A 52 -10.92 0.45 18.83
N ASN A 53 -11.03 -0.78 19.32
CA ASN A 53 -10.40 -1.92 18.67
C ASN A 53 -11.28 -2.40 17.52
N ASP A 54 -10.75 -2.37 16.30
CA ASP A 54 -11.43 -2.87 15.11
C ASP A 54 -10.97 -4.32 14.83
N PRO A 55 -11.80 -5.34 15.09
CA PRO A 55 -11.43 -6.73 14.85
C PRO A 55 -11.32 -7.07 13.35
N ALA A 56 -11.79 -6.21 12.44
CA ALA A 56 -11.67 -6.41 11.01
C ALA A 56 -10.30 -5.99 10.46
N ALA A 57 -9.51 -5.22 11.22
CA ALA A 57 -8.18 -4.80 10.80
C ALA A 57 -7.20 -5.99 10.69
N PRO A 58 -6.26 -5.98 9.73
CA PRO A 58 -6.06 -4.97 8.69
C PRO A 58 -6.98 -5.16 7.48
N TYR A 59 -7.39 -4.05 6.87
CA TYR A 59 -8.02 -4.01 5.55
C TYR A 59 -7.54 -2.79 4.78
N VAL A 60 -7.74 -2.78 3.47
CA VAL A 60 -7.28 -1.70 2.62
C VAL A 60 -8.33 -0.59 2.61
N VAL A 61 -7.90 0.60 3.02
CA VAL A 61 -8.74 1.80 3.09
C VAL A 61 -9.27 2.23 1.72
N SER A 62 -10.46 2.81 1.71
CA SER A 62 -11.25 3.19 0.53
C SER A 62 -10.52 4.14 -0.42
N PHE A 63 -9.71 5.07 0.09
CA PHE A 63 -8.96 6.02 -0.76
C PHE A 63 -7.70 5.42 -1.39
N SER A 64 -7.20 4.29 -0.89
CA SER A 64 -5.95 3.73 -1.40
C SER A 64 -6.15 3.35 -2.86
N SER A 65 -5.20 3.68 -3.73
CA SER A 65 -5.31 3.34 -5.16
C SER A 65 -5.26 1.82 -5.36
N ARG A 66 -5.88 1.36 -6.45
CA ARG A 66 -5.92 -0.05 -6.84
C ARG A 66 -5.10 -0.29 -8.11
N GLY A 67 -4.63 -1.52 -8.26
CA GLY A 67 -4.15 -2.03 -9.54
C GLY A 67 -5.30 -2.28 -10.54
N PRO A 68 -4.98 -2.85 -11.72
CA PRO A 68 -3.66 -3.30 -12.15
C PRO A 68 -2.71 -2.14 -12.46
N ASN A 69 -1.42 -2.46 -12.66
CA ASN A 69 -0.42 -1.48 -13.09
C ASN A 69 -0.75 -0.99 -14.52
N PRO A 70 -1.05 0.32 -14.73
CA PRO A 70 -1.47 0.83 -16.03
C PRO A 70 -0.33 0.89 -17.07
N ILE A 71 0.93 0.82 -16.63
CA ILE A 71 2.11 0.87 -17.51
C ILE A 71 2.52 -0.54 -17.92
N THR A 72 2.46 -1.48 -16.98
CA THR A 72 2.87 -2.87 -17.20
C THR A 72 1.92 -3.82 -16.47
N SER A 73 0.82 -4.20 -17.11
CA SER A 73 -0.26 -5.00 -16.51
C SER A 73 0.19 -6.36 -15.96
N ASP A 74 1.28 -6.93 -16.51
CA ASP A 74 1.86 -8.20 -16.05
C ASP A 74 2.75 -8.06 -14.79
N ILE A 75 2.86 -6.85 -14.22
CA ILE A 75 3.51 -6.60 -12.93
C ILE A 75 2.47 -6.13 -11.93
N LEU A 76 2.26 -6.92 -10.87
CA LEU A 76 1.34 -6.61 -9.79
C LEU A 76 1.62 -5.24 -9.16
N LYS A 77 0.56 -4.44 -8.98
CA LYS A 77 0.57 -3.27 -8.11
C LYS A 77 -0.73 -3.18 -7.31
N PRO A 78 -0.68 -2.70 -6.05
CA PRO A 78 0.52 -2.36 -5.29
C PRO A 78 1.36 -3.59 -4.92
N ASP A 79 2.57 -3.39 -4.40
CA ASP A 79 3.47 -4.51 -4.06
C ASP A 79 3.11 -5.15 -2.70
N LEU A 80 2.76 -4.33 -1.71
CA LEU A 80 2.54 -4.68 -0.31
C LEU A 80 1.79 -3.55 0.40
N THR A 81 1.24 -3.83 1.57
CA THR A 81 0.47 -2.91 2.40
C THR A 81 1.17 -2.58 3.72
N ALA A 82 1.08 -1.33 4.16
CA ALA A 82 1.57 -0.88 5.46
C ALA A 82 0.57 0.08 6.13
N PRO A 83 0.63 0.25 7.47
CA PRO A 83 -0.28 1.15 8.19
C PRO A 83 -0.23 2.58 7.66
N GLY A 84 -1.38 3.13 7.25
CA GLY A 84 -1.50 4.49 6.72
C GLY A 84 -2.79 5.20 7.06
N VAL A 85 -3.59 4.64 7.96
CA VAL A 85 -4.83 5.23 8.45
C VAL A 85 -4.62 5.68 9.89
N ASP A 86 -5.03 6.92 10.18
CA ASP A 86 -5.04 7.55 11.49
C ASP A 86 -3.67 7.47 12.19
N ILE A 87 -2.62 7.76 11.41
CA ILE A 87 -1.24 7.72 11.89
C ILE A 87 -0.92 9.03 12.62
N LEU A 88 -0.55 8.91 13.90
CA LEU A 88 -0.02 10.00 14.69
C LEU A 88 1.47 10.21 14.37
N ALA A 89 1.83 11.41 13.92
CA ALA A 89 3.22 11.78 13.65
C ALA A 89 3.51 13.23 14.03
N ALA A 90 4.80 13.59 14.09
CA ALA A 90 5.23 14.96 14.37
C ALA A 90 4.65 15.94 13.33
N TRP A 91 4.27 17.12 13.79
CA TRP A 91 3.65 18.15 12.97
C TRP A 91 4.27 19.51 13.24
N SER A 92 4.35 20.34 12.20
CA SER A 92 4.91 21.68 12.33
C SER A 92 3.98 22.57 13.16
N PRO A 93 4.47 23.26 14.20
CA PRO A 93 3.64 24.18 15.01
C PRO A 93 3.06 25.36 14.22
N ILE A 94 3.60 25.67 13.04
CA ILE A 94 3.10 26.75 12.17
C ILE A 94 2.21 26.23 11.03
N ALA A 95 2.07 24.91 10.90
CA ALA A 95 1.16 24.31 9.92
C ALA A 95 -0.24 24.16 10.52
N SER A 96 -1.27 24.42 9.72
CA SER A 96 -2.65 24.17 10.11
C SER A 96 -2.84 22.68 10.47
N MET A 97 -3.59 22.41 11.54
CA MET A 97 -3.96 21.05 11.94
C MET A 97 -4.91 20.39 10.92
N SER A 98 -5.80 21.18 10.31
CA SER A 98 -6.80 20.68 9.35
C SER A 98 -6.65 21.34 7.97
N THR A 99 -7.34 20.79 6.98
CA THR A 99 -7.37 21.34 5.61
C THR A 99 -8.24 22.59 5.47
N TYR A 100 -8.91 23.01 6.55
CA TYR A 100 -9.84 24.14 6.54
C TYR A 100 -9.12 25.46 6.78
N ALA A 101 -9.33 26.42 5.88
CA ALA A 101 -8.80 27.77 6.04
C ALA A 101 -9.36 28.42 7.32
N GLY A 102 -8.48 29.08 8.08
CA GLY A 102 -8.83 29.74 9.33
C GLY A 102 -8.78 28.84 10.58
N ASP A 103 -8.34 27.59 10.46
CA ASP A 103 -8.00 26.77 11.62
C ASP A 103 -6.65 27.19 12.22
N GLU A 104 -6.71 27.99 13.28
CA GLU A 104 -5.52 28.54 13.97
C GLU A 104 -4.92 27.59 15.02
N ARG A 105 -5.45 26.36 15.16
CA ARG A 105 -4.93 25.41 16.14
C ARG A 105 -3.53 24.94 15.76
N SER A 106 -2.61 25.04 16.71
CA SER A 106 -1.24 24.55 16.62
C SER A 106 -1.05 23.34 17.52
N VAL A 107 -0.45 22.26 16.97
CA VAL A 107 -0.13 21.05 17.71
C VAL A 107 1.24 20.49 17.31
N PRO A 108 1.96 19.87 18.26
CA PRO A 108 3.25 19.23 17.97
C PRO A 108 3.12 17.87 17.26
N TYR A 109 1.93 17.28 17.28
CA TYR A 109 1.61 16.02 16.61
C TYR A 109 0.23 16.10 15.97
N ASN A 110 0.09 15.47 14.80
CA ASN A 110 -1.18 15.41 14.08
C ASN A 110 -1.49 13.97 13.67
N ILE A 111 -2.78 13.68 13.50
CA ILE A 111 -3.29 12.39 13.05
C ILE A 111 -3.80 12.58 11.64
N ILE A 112 -3.18 11.90 10.68
CA ILE A 112 -3.55 11.98 9.28
C ILE A 112 -3.56 10.58 8.63
N SER A 113 -4.29 10.49 7.53
CA SER A 113 -4.48 9.27 6.77
C SER A 113 -4.00 9.47 5.33
N GLY A 114 -3.35 8.46 4.78
CA GLY A 114 -2.85 8.48 3.40
C GLY A 114 -1.89 7.33 3.12
N THR A 115 -1.76 6.97 1.84
CA THR A 115 -0.66 6.10 1.39
C THR A 115 0.70 6.77 1.64
N SER A 116 0.73 8.11 1.68
CA SER A 116 1.86 8.92 2.16
C SER A 116 2.28 8.60 3.60
N MET A 117 1.39 8.05 4.42
CA MET A 117 1.69 7.58 5.79
C MET A 117 2.07 6.10 5.81
N SER A 118 1.56 5.28 4.88
CA SER A 118 2.03 3.90 4.67
C SER A 118 3.48 3.84 4.14
N CYS A 119 3.83 4.73 3.21
CA CYS A 119 5.15 4.79 2.57
C CYS A 119 6.32 4.88 3.56
N PRO A 120 6.33 5.77 4.57
CA PRO A 120 7.42 5.84 5.55
C PRO A 120 7.50 4.61 6.46
N HIS A 121 6.38 3.91 6.73
CA HIS A 121 6.43 2.62 7.44
C HIS A 121 7.15 1.55 6.61
N ALA A 122 6.80 1.42 5.32
CA ALA A 122 7.48 0.50 4.42
C ALA A 122 8.97 0.87 4.23
N SER A 123 9.28 2.17 4.14
CA SER A 123 10.65 2.67 4.05
C SER A 123 11.47 2.37 5.30
N GLY A 124 10.88 2.56 6.49
CA GLY A 124 11.49 2.20 7.77
C GLY A 124 11.73 0.69 7.89
N ALA A 125 10.77 -0.13 7.46
CA ALA A 125 10.93 -1.58 7.40
C ALA A 125 12.05 -2.02 6.45
N ALA A 126 12.14 -1.40 5.27
CA ALA A 126 13.23 -1.65 4.32
C ALA A 126 14.60 -1.25 4.89
N ALA A 127 14.69 -0.09 5.54
CA ALA A 127 15.91 0.38 6.20
C ALA A 127 16.31 -0.55 7.37
N TYR A 128 15.33 -1.02 8.14
CA TYR A 128 15.54 -2.00 9.20
C TYR A 128 16.15 -3.29 8.62
N VAL A 129 15.55 -3.89 7.59
CA VAL A 129 16.10 -5.07 6.92
C VAL A 129 17.52 -4.80 6.37
N LYS A 130 17.73 -3.65 5.70
CA LYS A 130 19.05 -3.25 5.18
C LYS A 130 20.12 -3.16 6.28
N SER A 131 19.76 -2.75 7.50
CA SER A 131 20.71 -2.65 8.60
C SER A 131 21.25 -4.00 9.07
N PHE A 132 20.46 -5.08 8.92
CA PHE A 132 20.88 -6.45 9.21
C PHE A 132 21.48 -7.15 8.01
N HIS A 133 21.14 -6.70 6.79
CA HIS A 133 21.66 -7.22 5.53
C HIS A 133 22.28 -6.11 4.66
N PRO A 134 23.44 -5.54 5.05
CA PRO A 134 23.99 -4.36 4.39
C PRO A 134 24.35 -4.56 2.91
N THR A 135 24.56 -5.80 2.49
CA THR A 135 24.92 -6.15 1.11
C THR A 135 23.73 -6.45 0.20
N TRP A 136 22.52 -6.60 0.75
CA TRP A 136 21.34 -6.92 -0.07
C TRP A 136 20.99 -5.79 -1.03
N SER A 137 20.62 -6.17 -2.25
CA SER A 137 20.11 -5.24 -3.25
C SER A 137 18.74 -4.66 -2.83
N PRO A 138 18.27 -3.56 -3.46
CA PRO A 138 16.89 -3.10 -3.29
C PRO A 138 15.85 -4.17 -3.63
N ALA A 139 16.09 -5.00 -4.66
CA ALA A 139 15.18 -6.07 -5.07
C ALA A 139 15.12 -7.19 -4.02
N ALA A 140 16.26 -7.58 -3.44
CA ALA A 140 16.34 -8.55 -2.35
C ALA A 140 15.54 -8.11 -1.12
N ILE A 141 15.67 -6.84 -0.71
CA ILE A 141 14.94 -6.27 0.43
C ILE A 141 13.44 -6.22 0.15
N LYS A 142 13.06 -5.78 -1.05
CA LYS A 142 11.67 -5.79 -1.50
C LYS A 142 11.11 -7.21 -1.48
N SER A 143 11.85 -8.18 -2.01
CA SER A 143 11.46 -9.57 -2.00
C SER A 143 11.21 -10.06 -0.59
N ALA A 144 12.14 -9.82 0.34
CA ALA A 144 11.99 -10.23 1.73
C ALA A 144 10.73 -9.66 2.38
N LEU A 145 10.44 -8.37 2.16
CA LEU A 145 9.22 -7.73 2.68
C LEU A 145 7.94 -8.28 2.06
N MET A 146 7.95 -8.62 0.77
CA MET A 146 6.79 -9.17 0.07
C MET A 146 6.54 -10.63 0.44
N THR A 147 7.55 -11.50 0.40
CA THR A 147 7.38 -12.95 0.61
C THR A 147 7.10 -13.32 2.07
N THR A 148 7.37 -12.40 3.01
CA THR A 148 7.10 -12.60 4.45
C THR A 148 5.91 -11.79 4.96
N ALA A 149 5.21 -11.07 4.08
CA ALA A 149 4.03 -10.29 4.44
C ALA A 149 2.92 -11.18 5.02
N HIS A 150 2.17 -10.65 5.99
CA HIS A 150 0.96 -11.28 6.48
C HIS A 150 -0.13 -11.23 5.42
N ARG A 151 -0.70 -12.40 5.11
CA ARG A 151 -1.83 -12.50 4.18
C ARG A 151 -3.01 -11.67 4.67
N MET A 152 -3.57 -10.85 3.77
CA MET A 152 -4.78 -10.08 4.04
C MET A 152 -6.02 -10.83 3.57
N ASN A 153 -7.17 -10.56 4.22
CA ASN A 153 -8.42 -11.22 3.91
C ASN A 153 -9.04 -10.63 2.62
N SER A 154 -9.21 -11.45 1.58
CA SER A 154 -9.86 -11.03 0.32
C SER A 154 -11.37 -10.80 0.46
N THR A 155 -12.04 -11.39 1.46
CA THR A 155 -13.46 -11.10 1.71
C THR A 155 -13.68 -9.65 2.15
N SER A 156 -12.70 -9.08 2.86
CA SER A 156 -12.72 -7.66 3.26
C SER A 156 -12.13 -6.73 2.18
N ASN A 157 -11.57 -7.28 1.10
CA ASN A 157 -10.87 -6.55 0.04
C ASN A 157 -11.18 -7.19 -1.31
N SER A 158 -12.28 -6.79 -1.95
CA SER A 158 -12.79 -7.42 -3.18
C SER A 158 -11.80 -7.41 -4.34
N ASP A 159 -10.90 -6.42 -4.40
CA ASP A 159 -9.88 -6.32 -5.45
C ASP A 159 -8.63 -7.19 -5.17
N ALA A 160 -8.63 -7.92 -4.05
CA ALA A 160 -7.60 -8.88 -3.64
C ALA A 160 -6.16 -8.31 -3.78
N GLU A 161 -5.29 -8.98 -4.52
CA GLU A 161 -3.89 -8.57 -4.70
C GLU A 161 -3.76 -7.19 -5.38
N PHE A 162 -4.76 -6.73 -6.15
CA PHE A 162 -4.78 -5.36 -6.69
C PHE A 162 -5.14 -4.31 -5.63
N ALA A 163 -5.59 -4.71 -4.43
CA ALA A 163 -5.73 -3.84 -3.27
C ALA A 163 -4.50 -3.87 -2.36
N TYR A 164 -3.98 -5.05 -2.02
CA TYR A 164 -2.99 -5.19 -0.95
C TYR A 164 -1.62 -5.76 -1.37
N GLY A 165 -1.44 -6.14 -2.63
CA GLY A 165 -0.23 -6.78 -3.11
C GLY A 165 0.02 -8.13 -2.41
N ALA A 166 1.23 -8.33 -1.90
CA ALA A 166 1.58 -9.53 -1.13
C ALA A 166 0.90 -9.61 0.26
N GLY A 167 0.38 -8.49 0.78
CA GLY A 167 -0.25 -8.40 2.10
C GLY A 167 0.37 -7.34 3.01
N GLN A 168 0.07 -7.40 4.30
CA GLN A 168 0.56 -6.44 5.30
C GLN A 168 2.02 -6.74 5.68
N ILE A 169 2.88 -5.72 5.69
CA ILE A 169 4.30 -5.88 6.05
C ILE A 169 4.50 -6.56 7.40
N ASN A 170 5.50 -7.46 7.46
CA ASN A 170 6.03 -8.04 8.69
C ASN A 170 7.55 -7.81 8.75
N PRO A 171 8.00 -6.69 9.35
CA PRO A 171 9.43 -6.35 9.37
C PRO A 171 10.30 -7.36 10.12
N ILE A 172 9.73 -8.08 11.10
CA ILE A 172 10.47 -9.08 11.89
C ILE A 172 10.72 -10.34 11.08
N ALA A 173 9.70 -10.84 10.37
CA ALA A 173 9.86 -12.01 9.50
C ALA A 173 10.77 -11.71 8.30
N ALA A 174 10.72 -10.47 7.77
CA ALA A 174 11.55 -10.04 6.65
C ALA A 174 13.07 -10.07 6.92
N LEU A 175 13.50 -10.18 8.18
CA LEU A 175 14.92 -10.39 8.50
C LEU A 175 15.44 -11.76 8.06
N ASN A 176 14.60 -12.79 8.06
CA ASN A 176 15.00 -14.15 7.74
C ASN A 176 13.99 -14.78 6.76
N PRO A 177 13.91 -14.29 5.51
CA PRO A 177 12.91 -14.74 4.54
C PRO A 177 13.21 -16.15 4.00
N GLY A 178 14.41 -16.70 4.28
CA GLY A 178 14.90 -17.96 3.75
C GLY A 178 15.32 -17.85 2.29
N LEU A 179 14.38 -17.48 1.41
CA LEU A 179 14.60 -17.30 -0.03
C LEU A 179 14.24 -15.87 -0.45
N ILE A 180 14.96 -15.35 -1.45
CA ILE A 180 14.66 -14.07 -2.09
C ILE A 180 14.66 -14.18 -3.62
N TYR A 181 13.86 -13.33 -4.25
CA TYR A 181 13.90 -13.03 -5.68
C TYR A 181 14.77 -11.78 -5.86
N ASP A 182 16.03 -11.97 -6.23
CA ASP A 182 16.96 -10.87 -6.46
C ASP A 182 16.96 -10.41 -7.92
N ALA A 183 17.22 -9.13 -8.16
CA ALA A 183 17.29 -8.54 -9.48
C ALA A 183 18.20 -7.31 -9.45
N ASP A 184 18.89 -7.06 -10.55
CA ASP A 184 19.73 -5.87 -10.75
C ASP A 184 19.14 -4.91 -11.79
N GLU A 185 19.83 -3.79 -12.01
CA GLU A 185 19.42 -2.78 -12.99
C GLU A 185 19.32 -3.35 -14.42
N SER A 186 20.19 -4.31 -14.77
CA SER A 186 20.21 -4.92 -16.09
C SER A 186 18.97 -5.76 -16.36
N ASP A 187 18.38 -6.37 -15.32
CA ASP A 187 17.10 -7.09 -15.42
C ASP A 187 15.95 -6.15 -15.76
N TYR A 188 15.91 -4.95 -15.16
CA TYR A 188 14.90 -3.93 -15.48
C TYR A 188 15.10 -3.35 -16.88
N VAL A 189 16.34 -3.09 -17.29
CA VAL A 189 16.64 -2.66 -18.68
C VAL A 189 16.19 -3.74 -19.67
N ARG A 190 16.48 -5.01 -19.40
CA ARG A 190 16.07 -6.15 -20.25
C ARG A 190 14.56 -6.26 -20.36
N MET A 191 13.84 -6.04 -19.25
CA MET A 191 12.38 -5.98 -19.21
C MET A 191 11.84 -4.83 -20.07
N LEU A 192 12.36 -3.60 -19.89
CA LEU A 192 11.91 -2.43 -20.65
C LEU A 192 12.15 -2.60 -22.15
N CYS A 193 13.30 -3.16 -22.54
CA CYS A 193 13.58 -3.53 -23.92
C CYS A 193 12.57 -4.53 -24.46
N GLY A 194 12.22 -5.55 -23.66
CA GLY A 194 11.16 -6.52 -23.97
C GLY A 194 9.78 -5.94 -24.21
N GLN A 195 9.49 -4.79 -23.59
CA GLN A 195 8.24 -4.05 -23.78
C GLN A 195 8.27 -3.13 -25.01
N GLY A 196 9.37 -3.11 -25.77
CA GLY A 196 9.50 -2.30 -26.98
C GLY A 196 9.89 -0.85 -26.75
N TYR A 197 10.53 -0.54 -25.61
CA TYR A 197 11.07 0.81 -25.38
C TYR A 197 12.13 1.15 -26.43
N SER A 198 12.02 2.35 -27.01
CA SER A 198 13.06 2.89 -27.88
C SER A 198 14.30 3.27 -27.06
N THR A 199 15.49 3.27 -27.69
CA THR A 199 16.73 3.69 -27.03
C THR A 199 16.60 5.08 -26.37
N GLY A 200 15.97 6.04 -27.06
CA GLY A 200 15.76 7.37 -26.49
C GLY A 200 14.89 7.36 -25.22
N ASN A 201 13.77 6.62 -25.22
CA ASN A 201 12.91 6.51 -24.04
C ASN A 201 13.60 5.75 -22.91
N LEU A 202 14.37 4.70 -23.23
CA LEU A 202 15.14 3.95 -22.25
C LEU A 202 16.14 4.85 -21.55
N GLN A 203 16.93 5.64 -22.30
CA GLN A 203 17.94 6.54 -21.75
C GLN A 203 17.34 7.66 -20.90
N LEU A 204 16.11 8.10 -21.20
CA LEU A 204 15.37 9.03 -20.33
C LEU A 204 15.01 8.40 -18.97
N VAL A 205 14.73 7.09 -18.95
CA VAL A 205 14.38 6.35 -17.72
C VAL A 205 15.63 5.97 -16.93
N THR A 206 16.66 5.45 -17.59
CA THR A 206 17.89 4.98 -16.94
C THR A 206 18.84 6.13 -16.59
N GLY A 207 18.77 7.25 -17.30
CA GLY A 207 19.67 8.39 -17.11
C GLY A 207 21.11 8.14 -17.58
N ASP A 208 21.34 7.06 -18.32
CA ASP A 208 22.65 6.63 -18.83
C ASP A 208 22.59 6.29 -20.33
N ASN A 209 23.65 5.68 -20.87
CA ASN A 209 23.73 5.30 -22.28
C ASN A 209 23.19 3.89 -22.58
N SER A 210 22.30 3.36 -21.74
CA SER A 210 21.67 2.04 -21.96
C SER A 210 20.96 1.98 -23.32
N SER A 211 20.97 0.80 -23.94
CA SER A 211 20.33 0.57 -25.24
C SER A 211 19.78 -0.84 -25.36
N CYS A 212 18.74 -0.99 -26.19
CA CYS A 212 18.16 -2.28 -26.51
C CYS A 212 18.88 -2.90 -27.71
N THR A 213 19.33 -4.13 -27.53
CA THR A 213 20.03 -4.98 -28.49
C THR A 213 19.27 -6.30 -28.60
N SER A 214 19.60 -7.12 -29.59
CA SER A 214 19.03 -8.47 -29.70
C SER A 214 19.36 -9.36 -28.48
N THR A 215 20.45 -9.07 -27.76
CA THR A 215 20.93 -9.86 -26.62
C THR A 215 20.29 -9.50 -25.28
N ASN A 216 19.71 -8.31 -25.12
CA ASN A 216 19.05 -7.87 -23.88
C ASN A 216 17.56 -7.56 -24.11
N ASN A 217 16.93 -8.24 -25.07
CA ASN A 217 15.50 -8.16 -25.34
C ASN A 217 14.76 -9.29 -24.61
N GLY A 218 14.36 -9.05 -23.35
CA GLY A 218 13.68 -10.05 -22.53
C GLY A 218 12.15 -10.00 -22.67
N THR A 219 11.45 -10.61 -21.72
CA THR A 219 10.02 -10.43 -21.54
C THR A 219 9.73 -9.96 -20.12
N VAL A 220 8.61 -9.26 -19.94
CA VAL A 220 8.12 -8.84 -18.63
C VAL A 220 7.92 -10.03 -17.68
N TRP A 221 7.52 -11.19 -18.21
CA TRP A 221 7.27 -12.38 -17.41
C TRP A 221 8.54 -13.02 -16.85
N ASP A 222 9.71 -12.70 -17.39
CA ASP A 222 11.01 -13.18 -16.94
C ASP A 222 11.69 -12.24 -15.93
N LEU A 223 11.12 -11.06 -15.67
CA LEU A 223 11.59 -10.24 -14.55
C LEU A 223 11.47 -11.06 -13.27
N ASN A 224 12.57 -11.18 -12.52
CA ASN A 224 12.64 -11.99 -11.31
C ASN A 224 11.90 -11.32 -10.13
N TYR A 225 10.59 -11.22 -10.25
CA TYR A 225 9.71 -10.47 -9.35
C TYR A 225 9.01 -11.41 -8.36
N PRO A 226 8.84 -11.04 -7.08
CA PRO A 226 8.23 -11.86 -6.04
C PRO A 226 6.69 -11.94 -6.14
N SER A 227 6.14 -11.84 -7.35
CA SER A 227 4.73 -12.08 -7.64
C SER A 227 4.55 -12.51 -9.10
N PHE A 228 3.37 -13.04 -9.39
CA PHE A 228 2.98 -13.48 -10.73
C PHE A 228 1.68 -12.78 -11.10
N THR A 229 1.65 -12.16 -12.28
CA THR A 229 0.46 -11.50 -12.81
C THR A 229 0.45 -11.70 -14.31
N LEU A 230 -0.73 -12.03 -14.85
CA LEU A 230 -0.94 -12.24 -16.27
C LEU A 230 -2.18 -11.48 -16.69
N SER A 231 -2.02 -10.58 -17.66
CA SER A 231 -3.17 -9.97 -18.33
C SER A 231 -3.71 -10.93 -19.40
N VAL A 232 -4.98 -11.31 -19.31
CA VAL A 232 -5.62 -12.24 -20.24
C VAL A 232 -6.93 -11.69 -20.79
N ASP A 233 -7.25 -12.05 -22.03
CA ASP A 233 -8.54 -11.77 -22.62
C ASP A 233 -9.62 -12.67 -22.00
N SER A 234 -10.75 -12.08 -21.64
CA SER A 234 -11.90 -12.84 -21.13
C SER A 234 -12.40 -13.86 -22.15
N GLY A 235 -12.64 -15.09 -21.70
CA GLY A 235 -13.20 -16.17 -22.52
C GLY A 235 -12.20 -16.88 -23.43
N ARG A 236 -10.89 -16.58 -23.35
CA ARG A 236 -9.84 -17.29 -24.11
C ARG A 236 -9.04 -18.23 -23.21
N THR A 237 -8.70 -19.40 -23.75
CA THR A 237 -7.72 -20.28 -23.10
C THR A 237 -6.33 -19.66 -23.21
N PHE A 238 -5.60 -19.66 -22.12
CA PHE A 238 -4.23 -19.13 -22.05
C PHE A 238 -3.29 -20.17 -21.43
N SER A 239 -2.02 -20.09 -21.79
CA SER A 239 -0.92 -20.82 -21.15
C SER A 239 0.27 -19.89 -21.15
N GLN A 240 0.87 -19.68 -19.98
CA GLN A 240 2.03 -18.81 -19.83
C GLN A 240 3.05 -19.42 -18.87
N PHE A 241 4.32 -19.22 -19.17
CA PHE A 241 5.44 -19.60 -18.32
C PHE A 241 6.09 -18.37 -17.70
N PHE A 242 6.44 -18.48 -16.42
CA PHE A 242 7.15 -17.46 -15.67
C PHE A 242 8.43 -18.07 -15.13
N ASN A 243 9.59 -17.59 -15.58
CA ASN A 243 10.86 -18.04 -15.05
C ASN A 243 11.24 -17.20 -13.82
N ARG A 244 11.68 -17.87 -12.76
CA ARG A 244 12.17 -17.22 -11.54
C ARG A 244 13.43 -17.89 -11.05
N THR A 245 14.31 -17.07 -10.50
CA THR A 245 15.51 -17.52 -9.79
C THR A 245 15.34 -17.14 -8.33
N VAL A 246 15.46 -18.12 -7.42
CA VAL A 246 15.42 -17.86 -5.98
C VAL A 246 16.80 -18.09 -5.38
N THR A 247 17.26 -17.14 -4.59
CA THR A 247 18.55 -17.22 -3.89
C THR A 247 18.31 -17.56 -2.43
N ASN A 248 19.00 -18.60 -1.93
CA ASN A 248 18.99 -18.93 -0.51
C ASN A 248 19.83 -17.91 0.28
N VAL A 249 19.18 -17.25 1.22
CA VAL A 249 19.80 -16.30 2.18
C VAL A 249 19.65 -16.76 3.63
N GLY A 250 19.07 -17.94 3.84
CA GLY A 250 19.05 -18.62 5.13
C GLY A 250 20.36 -19.33 5.43
N SER A 251 20.42 -19.98 6.60
CA SER A 251 21.57 -20.82 6.94
C SER A 251 21.70 -21.97 5.92
N PRO A 252 22.92 -22.31 5.46
CA PRO A 252 23.16 -23.36 4.46
C PRO A 252 22.67 -24.78 4.85
N SER A 253 22.14 -24.95 6.06
CA SER A 253 21.78 -26.23 6.64
C SER A 253 20.57 -26.10 7.57
N SER A 254 19.44 -26.60 7.11
CA SER A 254 18.40 -27.15 7.97
C SER A 254 17.96 -28.46 7.32
N SER A 255 18.47 -29.55 7.90
CA SER A 255 17.97 -30.92 7.72
C SER A 255 16.52 -31.05 8.17
#